data_AF-A0A943SM96-F1
#
_entry.id   AF-A0A943SM96-F1
#
_cell.length_a   1.000
_cell.length_b   1.000
_cell.length_c   1.000
_cell.angle_alpha   90.00
_cell.angle_beta   90.00
_cell.angle_gamma   90.00
#
_symmetry.space_group_name_H-M   'P 1'
#
loop_
_entity.id
_entity.type
_entity.pdbx_description
1 polymer ?
#
loop_
_entity_poly.entity_id
_entity_poly.type
_entity_poly.pdbx_seq_one_letter_code
_entity_poly.pdbx_strand_id
1 'polypeptide(L)'
;MEFKKLREYIGDIAQVFEVKEYRLMGGKAEGVRAIDISNGAGLELTLLPDRGMDFYRLKYKGQTLNFFTPAGIAAPAYFAEEAGGMGQMFFGGMMLTCGLRNIGLPCQENGAYYGPHGNITSVPAEHVN
;
A
#
# COMPACT_ATOMS: atom_id res chain seq x y z
N MET A 1 -14.18 1.97 22.38
CA MET A 1 -15.34 1.12 22.06
C MET A 1 -15.33 -0.07 23.00
N GLU A 2 -16.46 -0.40 23.62
CA GLU A 2 -16.59 -1.59 24.46
C GLU A 2 -17.26 -2.71 23.66
N PHE A 3 -16.46 -3.49 22.92
CA PHE A 3 -16.95 -4.46 21.93
C PHE A 3 -17.95 -5.47 22.51
N LYS A 4 -17.77 -5.90 23.77
CA LYS A 4 -18.69 -6.86 24.42
C LYS A 4 -20.12 -6.36 24.46
N LYS A 5 -20.34 -5.08 24.79
CA LYS A 5 -21.67 -4.47 24.79
C LYS A 5 -22.22 -4.31 23.39
N LEU A 6 -21.39 -3.86 22.45
CA LEU A 6 -21.79 -3.67 21.06
C LEU A 6 -22.25 -4.98 20.40
N ARG A 7 -21.62 -6.11 20.76
CA ARG A 7 -21.95 -7.44 20.23
C ARG A 7 -23.39 -7.87 20.50
N GLU A 8 -24.02 -7.35 21.55
CA GLU A 8 -25.43 -7.63 21.87
C GLU A 8 -26.41 -7.03 20.84
N TYR A 9 -25.96 -6.06 20.04
CA TYR A 9 -26.79 -5.29 19.11
C TYR A 9 -26.45 -5.51 17.63
N ILE A 10 -25.48 -6.37 17.32
CA ILE A 10 -25.05 -6.65 15.94
C ILE A 10 -25.23 -8.13 15.61
N GLY A 11 -25.76 -8.41 14.42
CA GLY A 11 -25.94 -9.79 13.94
C GLY A 11 -24.65 -10.42 13.40
N ASP A 12 -23.71 -9.59 12.96
CA ASP A 12 -22.44 -10.01 12.37
C ASP A 12 -21.30 -9.08 12.82
N ILE A 13 -20.11 -9.63 13.06
CA ILE A 13 -18.91 -8.87 13.40
C ILE A 13 -18.44 -7.98 12.24
N ALA A 14 -18.76 -8.37 10.99
CA ALA A 14 -18.50 -7.61 9.78
C ALA A 14 -19.13 -6.21 9.79
N GLN A 15 -20.17 -6.00 10.61
CA GLN A 15 -20.77 -4.68 10.81
C GLN A 15 -19.82 -3.66 11.47
N VAL A 16 -18.76 -4.14 12.14
CA VAL A 16 -17.84 -3.33 12.95
C VAL A 16 -16.39 -3.51 12.53
N PHE A 17 -15.99 -4.74 12.21
CA PHE A 17 -14.64 -5.07 11.77
C PHE A 17 -14.67 -5.50 10.32
N GLU A 18 -13.72 -5.03 9.52
CA GLU A 18 -13.64 -5.40 8.11
C GLU A 18 -12.22 -5.80 7.76
N VAL A 19 -12.09 -6.86 6.98
CA VAL A 19 -10.92 -7.17 6.16
C VAL A 19 -11.45 -7.55 4.78
N LYS A 20 -11.25 -6.67 3.80
CA LYS A 20 -11.84 -6.80 2.47
C LYS A 20 -10.76 -6.71 1.41
N GLU A 21 -10.50 -7.82 0.73
CA GLU A 21 -9.63 -7.86 -0.44
C GLU A 21 -10.42 -7.56 -1.72
N TYR A 22 -9.84 -6.76 -2.60
CA TYR A 22 -10.40 -6.40 -3.90
C TYR A 22 -9.31 -6.05 -4.91
N ARG A 23 -9.68 -5.90 -6.18
CA ARG A 23 -8.80 -5.39 -7.24
C ARG A 23 -9.26 -4.02 -7.70
N LEU A 24 -8.30 -3.14 -7.91
CA LEU A 24 -8.53 -1.81 -8.47
C LEU A 24 -8.80 -1.91 -9.97
N MET A 25 -9.69 -1.04 -10.46
CA MET A 25 -10.09 -0.95 -11.86
C MET A 25 -9.71 0.42 -12.42
N GLY A 26 -9.22 0.46 -13.66
CA GLY A 26 -8.94 1.65 -14.42
C GLY A 26 -7.52 2.21 -14.30
N GLY A 27 -7.04 2.78 -15.40
CA GLY A 27 -5.76 3.50 -15.47
C GLY A 27 -4.56 2.63 -15.10
N LYS A 28 -3.54 3.24 -14.49
CA LYS A 28 -2.32 2.52 -14.08
C LYS A 28 -2.56 1.56 -12.91
N ALA A 29 -3.64 1.72 -12.15
CA ALA A 29 -3.96 0.88 -10.99
C ALA A 29 -4.67 -0.44 -11.34
N GLU A 30 -5.06 -0.61 -12.61
CA GLU A 30 -5.79 -1.79 -13.08
C GLU A 30 -5.16 -3.11 -12.59
N GLY A 31 -5.99 -3.95 -11.96
CA GLY A 31 -5.62 -5.27 -11.47
C GLY A 31 -4.87 -5.30 -10.15
N VAL A 32 -4.39 -4.16 -9.61
CA VAL A 32 -3.67 -4.10 -8.33
C VAL A 32 -4.58 -4.55 -7.19
N ARG A 33 -4.13 -5.54 -6.42
CA ARG A 33 -4.76 -5.96 -5.16
C ARG A 33 -4.69 -4.85 -4.12
N ALA A 34 -5.78 -4.69 -3.39
CA ALA A 34 -5.88 -3.84 -2.22
C ALA A 34 -6.67 -4.57 -1.12
N ILE A 35 -6.32 -4.28 0.13
CA ILE A 35 -7.01 -4.83 1.30
C ILE A 35 -7.39 -3.67 2.21
N ASP A 36 -8.68 -3.46 2.39
CA ASP A 36 -9.20 -2.52 3.38
C ASP A 36 -9.40 -3.23 4.71
N ILE A 37 -8.88 -2.63 5.77
CA ILE A 37 -8.96 -3.11 7.15
C ILE A 37 -9.62 -2.03 8.00
N SER A 38 -10.69 -2.38 8.70
CA SER A 38 -11.31 -1.53 9.72
C SER A 38 -11.37 -2.27 11.04
N ASN A 39 -10.92 -1.64 12.12
CA ASN A 39 -10.96 -2.25 13.45
C ASN A 39 -12.19 -1.84 14.28
N GLY A 40 -13.13 -1.08 13.70
CA GLY A 40 -14.33 -0.59 14.39
C GLY A 40 -14.08 0.41 15.53
N ALA A 41 -12.82 0.66 15.90
CA ALA A 41 -12.40 1.62 16.91
C ALA A 41 -11.82 2.91 16.30
N GLY A 42 -12.07 3.10 15.00
CA GLY A 42 -11.70 4.29 14.23
C GLY A 42 -10.39 4.16 13.44
N LEU A 43 -9.71 3.00 13.46
CA LEU A 43 -8.58 2.76 12.57
C LEU A 43 -9.10 2.15 11.25
N GLU A 44 -8.78 2.80 10.13
CA GLU A 44 -9.03 2.29 8.78
C GLU A 44 -7.69 2.30 8.02
N LEU A 45 -7.30 1.18 7.43
CA LEU A 45 -6.03 1.00 6.70
C LEU A 45 -6.28 0.34 5.35
N THR A 46 -5.67 0.85 4.29
CA THR A 46 -5.59 0.18 2.98
C THR A 46 -4.17 -0.33 2.77
N LEU A 47 -4.01 -1.65 2.64
CA LEU A 47 -2.76 -2.31 2.24
C LEU A 47 -2.76 -2.56 0.74
N LEU A 48 -1.59 -2.56 0.12
CA LEU A 48 -1.42 -2.90 -1.30
C LEU A 48 -0.50 -4.12 -1.47
N PRO A 49 -1.05 -5.34 -1.53
CA PRO A 49 -0.24 -6.55 -1.70
C PRO A 49 0.63 -6.57 -2.94
N ASP A 50 0.15 -6.01 -4.06
CA ASP A 50 0.94 -5.94 -5.30
C ASP A 50 1.99 -4.81 -5.28
N ARG A 51 2.06 -4.05 -4.18
CA ARG A 51 2.97 -2.93 -3.99
C ARG A 51 3.82 -3.13 -2.71
N GLY A 52 4.42 -4.30 -2.55
CA GLY A 52 5.30 -4.58 -1.40
C GLY A 52 4.61 -4.61 -0.03
N MET A 53 3.29 -4.83 0.02
CA MET A 53 2.47 -4.75 1.25
C MET A 53 2.47 -3.36 1.92
N ASP A 54 2.74 -2.31 1.13
CA ASP A 54 2.83 -0.95 1.64
C ASP A 54 1.49 -0.42 2.16
N PHE A 55 1.56 0.49 3.15
CA PHE A 55 0.39 1.09 3.78
C PHE A 55 0.01 2.32 2.97
N TYR A 56 -0.97 2.17 2.11
CA TYR A 56 -1.39 3.25 1.22
C TYR A 56 -2.17 4.32 1.96
N ARG A 57 -3.32 3.98 2.53
CA ARG A 57 -4.20 4.93 3.23
C ARG A 57 -4.29 4.55 4.69
N LEU A 58 -4.17 5.54 5.58
CA LEU A 58 -4.43 5.37 7.00
C LEU A 58 -5.36 6.48 7.46
N LYS A 59 -6.49 6.11 8.07
CA LYS A 59 -7.33 7.05 8.82
C LYS A 59 -7.40 6.63 10.28
N TYR A 60 -7.42 7.63 11.16
CA TYR A 60 -7.74 7.45 12.56
C TYR A 60 -8.87 8.39 12.97
N LYS A 61 -9.98 7.82 13.43
CA LYS A 61 -11.22 8.52 13.79
C LYS A 61 -11.69 9.45 12.67
N GLY A 62 -11.68 8.95 11.44
CA GLY A 62 -12.06 9.70 10.23
C GLY A 62 -11.02 10.68 9.71
N GLN A 63 -9.91 10.92 10.42
CA GLN A 63 -8.84 11.82 9.99
C GLN A 63 -7.75 11.06 9.22
N THR A 64 -7.43 11.53 8.02
CA THR A 64 -6.35 10.98 7.19
C THR A 64 -4.99 11.30 7.79
N LEU A 65 -4.12 10.29 7.90
CA LEU A 65 -2.78 10.40 8.51
C LEU A 65 -1.63 10.20 7.50
N ASN A 66 -1.93 10.24 6.20
CA ASN A 66 -0.98 9.92 5.15
C ASN A 66 -0.90 11.04 4.09
N PHE A 67 0.15 10.98 3.26
CA PHE A 67 0.35 11.88 2.11
C PHE A 67 0.08 11.13 0.81
N PHE A 68 -0.36 11.81 -0.24
CA PHE A 68 -0.49 11.23 -1.59
C PHE A 68 0.19 12.12 -2.61
N THR A 69 0.86 11.49 -3.57
CA THR A 69 1.42 12.19 -4.73
C THR A 69 0.48 12.07 -5.94
N PRO A 70 0.69 12.89 -6.99
CA PRO A 70 0.00 12.71 -8.26
C PRO A 70 0.29 11.38 -8.98
N ALA A 71 1.32 10.63 -8.59
CA ALA A 71 1.66 9.36 -9.22
C ALA A 71 0.55 8.31 -9.00
N GLY A 72 -0.09 8.34 -7.82
CA GLY A 72 -1.14 7.40 -7.45
C GLY A 72 -0.68 5.94 -7.45
N ILE A 73 -1.62 5.02 -7.28
CA ILE A 73 -1.33 3.58 -7.35
C ILE A 73 -1.08 3.20 -8.81
N ALA A 74 0.01 2.47 -9.05
CA ALA A 74 0.34 1.93 -10.36
C ALA A 74 0.77 0.46 -10.26
N ALA A 75 0.30 -0.37 -11.18
CA ALA A 75 0.64 -1.79 -11.24
C ALA A 75 2.16 -1.97 -11.41
N PRO A 76 2.75 -3.03 -10.80
CA PRO A 76 4.17 -3.39 -10.96
C PRO A 76 4.68 -3.42 -12.39
N ALA A 77 3.83 -3.75 -13.37
CA ALA A 77 4.17 -3.75 -14.79
C ALA A 77 4.61 -2.38 -15.34
N TYR A 78 4.32 -1.28 -14.63
CA TYR A 78 4.79 0.06 -14.98
C TYR A 78 6.14 0.43 -14.36
N PHE A 79 6.75 -0.45 -13.56
CA PHE A 79 8.08 -0.22 -13.01
C PHE A 79 9.15 -0.38 -14.09
N ALA A 80 9.93 0.68 -14.31
CA ALA A 80 11.12 0.65 -15.15
C ALA A 80 12.19 1.54 -14.51
N GLU A 81 13.37 0.97 -14.26
CA GLU A 81 14.47 1.64 -13.56
C GLU A 81 14.98 2.84 -14.37
N GLU A 82 15.14 2.64 -15.68
CA GLU A 82 15.55 3.64 -16.67
C GLU A 82 14.53 4.77 -16.84
N ALA A 83 13.26 4.55 -16.49
CA ALA A 83 12.22 5.57 -16.53
C ALA A 83 12.14 6.40 -15.23
N GLY A 84 13.04 6.19 -14.27
CA GLY A 84 13.06 6.86 -12.97
C GLY A 84 12.61 5.98 -11.79
N GLY A 85 12.40 4.69 -12.03
CA GLY A 85 12.22 3.65 -11.00
C GLY A 85 11.15 3.98 -9.97
N MET A 86 11.48 3.75 -8.70
CA MET A 86 10.58 4.04 -7.58
C MET A 86 10.13 5.51 -7.55
N GLY A 87 10.96 6.46 -7.98
CA GLY A 87 10.61 7.88 -7.99
C GLY A 87 9.37 8.22 -8.84
N GLN A 88 9.20 7.55 -9.99
CA GLN A 88 7.99 7.70 -10.82
C GLN A 88 6.76 6.98 -10.23
N MET A 89 6.99 5.96 -9.42
CA MET A 89 5.94 5.15 -8.81
C MET A 89 5.65 5.52 -7.35
N PHE A 90 6.27 6.59 -6.86
CA PHE A 90 6.16 7.02 -5.48
C PHE A 90 4.76 7.55 -5.23
N PHE A 91 3.84 6.70 -4.80
CA PHE A 91 2.44 7.06 -4.49
C PHE A 91 2.29 7.83 -3.17
N GLY A 92 3.38 7.99 -2.41
CA GLY A 92 3.36 8.45 -1.04
C GLY A 92 2.83 7.36 -0.12
N GLY A 93 1.65 7.59 0.43
CA GLY A 93 0.99 6.73 1.39
C GLY A 93 1.37 7.03 2.83
N MET A 94 1.00 6.12 3.73
CA MET A 94 1.38 6.17 5.14
C MET A 94 2.78 5.60 5.33
N MET A 95 3.07 4.49 4.66
CA MET A 95 4.35 3.81 4.71
C MET A 95 4.61 3.19 3.36
N LEU A 96 5.83 3.41 2.85
CA LEU A 96 6.34 2.82 1.64
C LEU A 96 7.70 2.20 1.93
N THR A 97 7.83 0.93 1.61
CA THR A 97 9.02 0.14 1.87
C THR A 97 10.09 0.44 0.83
N CYS A 98 11.26 0.87 1.28
CA CYS A 98 12.44 1.07 0.43
C CYS A 98 13.34 -0.18 0.48
N GLY A 99 14.00 -0.52 -0.62
CA GLY A 99 14.88 -1.69 -0.70
C GLY A 99 14.35 -2.79 -1.61
N LEU A 100 14.67 -4.06 -1.38
CA LEU A 100 15.84 -4.53 -0.59
C LEU A 100 17.12 -4.55 -1.45
N ARG A 101 16.99 -4.31 -2.77
CA ARG A 101 18.13 -4.27 -3.70
C ARG A 101 19.13 -3.17 -3.34
N ASN A 102 18.64 -1.96 -3.04
CA ASN A 102 19.42 -0.82 -2.58
C ASN A 102 18.50 0.18 -1.86
N ILE A 103 19.07 1.11 -1.09
CA ILE A 103 18.33 2.20 -0.44
C ILE A 103 19.09 3.52 -0.58
N GLY A 104 18.36 4.63 -0.65
CA GLY A 104 18.93 5.98 -0.72
C GLY A 104 18.87 6.56 -2.13
N LEU A 105 19.77 7.50 -2.38
CA LEU A 105 19.87 8.20 -3.67
C LEU A 105 20.35 7.26 -4.79
N PRO A 106 20.00 7.55 -6.05
CA PRO A 106 20.47 6.75 -7.17
C PRO A 106 22.00 6.78 -7.28
N CYS A 107 22.60 5.67 -7.68
CA CYS A 107 24.05 5.55 -7.86
C CYS A 107 24.42 4.61 -9.03
N GLN A 108 25.68 4.67 -9.44
CA GLN A 108 26.30 3.67 -10.29
C GLN A 108 27.37 2.94 -9.51
N GLU A 109 27.33 1.61 -9.52
CA GLU A 109 28.29 0.76 -8.83
C GLU A 109 28.56 -0.49 -9.67
N ASN A 110 29.84 -0.84 -9.86
CA ASN A 110 30.28 -2.02 -10.62
C ASN A 110 29.65 -2.15 -12.03
N GLY A 111 29.43 -1.02 -12.71
CA GLY A 111 28.83 -0.99 -14.05
C GLY A 111 27.31 -1.14 -14.08
N ALA A 112 26.64 -1.22 -12.92
CA ALA A 112 25.19 -1.26 -12.81
C ALA A 112 24.63 0.07 -12.29
N TYR A 113 23.46 0.47 -12.81
CA TYR A 113 22.67 1.57 -12.27
C TYR A 113 21.69 1.06 -11.21
N TYR A 114 21.60 1.81 -10.12
CA TYR A 114 20.62 1.61 -9.05
C TYR A 114 19.82 2.90 -8.91
N GLY A 115 18.52 2.85 -9.15
CA GLY A 115 17.64 4.00 -8.91
C GLY A 115 17.35 4.20 -7.42
N PRO A 116 16.59 5.24 -7.07
CA PRO A 116 16.34 5.57 -5.69
C PRO A 116 15.52 4.48 -4.99
N HIS A 117 15.86 4.17 -3.75
CA HIS A 117 15.04 3.35 -2.84
C HIS A 117 14.68 1.93 -3.31
N GLY A 118 15.39 1.35 -4.28
CA GLY A 118 15.18 -0.03 -4.73
C GLY A 118 13.80 -0.25 -5.38
N ASN A 119 13.34 -1.49 -5.39
CA ASN A 119 12.17 -1.91 -6.18
C ASN A 119 11.11 -2.70 -5.39
N ILE A 120 11.27 -2.92 -4.08
CA ILE A 120 10.38 -3.78 -3.28
C ILE A 120 8.91 -3.30 -3.31
N THR A 121 8.67 -1.97 -3.33
CA THR A 121 7.33 -1.39 -3.49
C THR A 121 6.65 -1.73 -4.83
N SER A 122 7.39 -2.31 -5.78
CA SER A 122 6.88 -2.79 -7.07
C SER A 122 6.97 -4.32 -7.18
N VAL A 123 7.22 -5.04 -6.10
CA VAL A 123 7.22 -6.51 -6.06
C VAL A 123 5.92 -6.99 -5.39
N PRO A 124 5.08 -7.78 -6.08
CA PRO A 124 3.89 -8.36 -5.47
C PRO A 124 4.20 -9.35 -4.35
N ALA A 125 3.39 -9.31 -3.29
CA ALA A 125 3.42 -10.33 -2.25
C ALA A 125 2.94 -11.69 -2.78
N GLU A 126 3.75 -12.73 -2.55
CA GLU A 126 3.40 -14.12 -2.91
C GLU A 126 2.36 -14.71 -1.95
N HIS A 127 2.46 -14.35 -0.67
CA HIS A 127 1.57 -14.84 0.40
C HIS A 127 0.97 -13.67 1.18
N VAL A 128 -0.36 -13.74 1.37
CA VAL A 128 -1.14 -12.84 2.21
C VAL A 128 -2.01 -13.71 3.10
N ASN A 129 -1.90 -13.55 4.42
CA ASN A 129 -2.56 -14.39 5.43
C ASN A 129 -3.55 -13.58 6.27
#